data_AF-A0A957LU21-F1
#
_entry.id   AF-A0A957LU21-F1
#
_cell.length_a   1.000
_cell.length_b   1.000
_cell.length_c   1.000
_cell.angle_alpha   90.00
_cell.angle_beta   90.00
_cell.angle_gamma   90.00
#
_symmetry.space_group_name_H-M   'P 1'
#
loop_
_entity.id
_entity.type
_entity.pdbx_description
1 polymer ?
#
loop_
_entity_poly.entity_id
_entity_poly.type
_entity_poly.pdbx_seq_one_letter_code
_entity_poly.pdbx_strand_id
1 'polypeptide(L)' 'ETVFSWPGLGGAIYEAVNRRDYPMLQASFLLLAISVIAANFIADLLYAWLDPRVQAN' A
#
# COMPACT_ATOMS: atom_id res chain seq x y z
N GLU A 1 -20.48 7.22 -13.72
CA GLU A 1 -19.19 7.87 -13.39
C GLU A 1 -18.44 7.08 -12.34
N THR A 2 -17.49 6.27 -12.77
CA THR A 2 -16.52 5.62 -11.88
C THR A 2 -15.40 6.62 -11.67
N VAL A 3 -15.28 7.20 -10.47
CA VAL A 3 -14.27 8.22 -10.11
C VAL A 3 -12.83 7.73 -10.31
N PHE A 4 -12.62 6.42 -10.50
CA PHE A 4 -11.35 5.76 -10.81
C PHE A 4 -11.35 5.14 -12.21
N SER A 5 -11.39 5.95 -13.26
CA SER A 5 -11.23 5.49 -14.66
C SER A 5 -9.81 4.99 -15.01
N TRP A 6 -8.88 5.01 -14.04
CA TRP A 6 -7.59 4.33 -14.15
C TRP A 6 -7.76 2.84 -13.76
N PRO A 7 -7.46 1.88 -14.65
CA PRO A 7 -7.38 0.47 -14.28
C PRO A 7 -6.29 0.28 -13.23
N GLY A 8 -6.71 0.23 -11.97
CA GLY A 8 -5.82 0.16 -10.81
C GLY A 8 -6.48 -0.54 -9.64
N LEU A 9 -5.71 -0.68 -8.56
CA LEU A 9 -6.09 -1.43 -7.36
C LEU A 9 -7.39 -0.91 -6.73
N GLY A 10 -7.64 0.41 -6.75
CA GLY A 10 -8.87 1.01 -6.25
C GLY A 10 -10.13 0.65 -7.04
N GLY A 11 -10.02 0.53 -8.38
CA GLY A 11 -11.12 0.08 -9.23
C GLY A 11 -11.45 -1.40 -9.00
N ALA A 12 -10.41 -2.24 -8.85
CA ALA A 12 -10.57 -3.66 -8.55
C ALA A 12 -11.21 -3.89 -7.17
N ILE A 13 -10.82 -3.11 -6.15
CA ILE A 13 -11.46 -3.11 -4.83
C ILE A 13 -12.93 -2.72 -4.95
N TYR A 14 -13.24 -1.63 -5.66
CA TYR A 14 -14.62 -1.14 -5.82
C TYR A 14 -15.54 -2.20 -6.46
N GLU A 15 -15.06 -2.85 -7.52
CA GLU A 15 -15.80 -3.92 -8.17
C GLU A 15 -15.91 -5.17 -7.27
N ALA A 16 -14.87 -5.51 -6.52
CA ALA A 16 -14.92 -6.59 -5.54
C ALA A 16 -15.93 -6.32 -4.41
N VAL A 17 -16.02 -5.08 -3.89
CA VAL A 17 -17.07 -4.70 -2.91
C VAL A 17 -18.46 -4.90 -3.51
N ASN A 18 -18.67 -4.42 -4.73
CA ASN A 18 -19.97 -4.51 -5.39
C ASN A 18 -20.38 -5.97 -5.66
N ARG A 19 -19.40 -6.83 -5.99
CA ARG A 19 -19.59 -8.27 -6.20
C ARG A 19 -19.53 -9.09 -4.90
N ARG A 20 -19.32 -8.45 -3.74
CA ARG A 20 -19.08 -9.09 -2.42
C ARG A 20 -17.99 -10.16 -2.47
N ASP A 21 -16.97 -9.91 -3.27
CA ASP A 21 -15.82 -10.78 -3.42
C ASP A 21 -14.82 -10.52 -2.28
N TYR A 22 -15.07 -11.18 -1.15
CA TYR A 22 -14.25 -11.06 0.06
C TYR A 22 -12.78 -11.49 -0.17
N PRO A 23 -12.47 -12.59 -0.88
CA PRO A 23 -11.08 -12.94 -1.19
C PRO A 23 -10.33 -11.84 -1.95
N MET A 24 -10.96 -11.25 -2.96
CA MET A 24 -10.35 -10.17 -3.76
C MET A 24 -10.08 -8.92 -2.91
N LEU A 25 -11.02 -8.58 -2.02
CA LEU A 25 -10.82 -7.50 -1.05
C LEU A 25 -9.65 -7.79 -0.11
N GLN A 26 -9.61 -8.99 0.48
CA GLN A 26 -8.56 -9.37 1.41
C GLN A 26 -7.17 -9.33 0.76
N ALA A 27 -7.04 -9.84 -0.47
CA ALA A 27 -5.80 -9.76 -1.24
C ALA A 27 -5.38 -8.30 -1.50
N SER A 28 -6.34 -7.45 -1.86
CA SER A 28 -6.08 -6.03 -2.11
C SER A 28 -5.66 -5.27 -0.84
N PHE A 29 -6.29 -5.57 0.30
CA PHE A 29 -5.90 -5.04 1.61
C PHE A 29 -4.51 -5.51 2.02
N LEU A 30 -4.18 -6.79 1.81
CA LEU A 30 -2.87 -7.33 2.11
C LEU A 30 -1.78 -6.63 1.28
N LEU A 31 -2.01 -6.45 -0.03
CA LEU A 31 -1.09 -5.73 -0.90
C LEU A 31 -0.88 -4.28 -0.44
N LEU A 32 -1.96 -3.61 -0.04
CA LEU A 32 -1.88 -2.23 0.46
C LEU A 32 -1.08 -2.17 1.78
N ALA A 33 -1.33 -3.09 2.71
CA ALA A 33 -0.59 -3.18 3.96
C ALA A 33 0.91 -3.42 3.72
N ILE A 34 1.27 -4.39 2.86
CA ILE A 34 2.66 -4.66 2.50
C ILE A 34 3.30 -3.44 1.84
N SER A 35 2.57 -2.73 0.97
CA SER A 35 3.08 -1.53 0.30
C SER A 35 3.40 -0.41 1.30
N VAL A 36 2.55 -0.21 2.30
CA VAL A 36 2.78 0.77 3.37
C VAL A 36 3.97 0.37 4.23
N ILE A 37 4.10 -0.91 4.60
CA ILE A 37 5.25 -1.41 5.36
C ILE A 37 6.53 -1.24 4.55
N ALA A 38 6.53 -1.60 3.28
CA ALA A 38 7.66 -1.44 2.39
C ALA A 38 8.04 0.04 2.22
N ALA A 39 7.07 0.94 2.07
CA ALA A 39 7.31 2.37 1.98
C ALA A 39 7.94 2.93 3.27
N ASN A 40 7.45 2.52 4.45
CA ASN A 40 8.06 2.91 5.73
C ASN A 40 9.47 2.33 5.87
N PHE A 41 9.67 1.06 5.53
CA PHE A 41 10.99 0.43 5.57
C PHE A 41 12.00 1.12 4.64
N ILE A 42 11.56 1.49 3.44
CA ILE A 42 12.37 2.28 2.50
C ILE A 42 12.66 3.66 3.09
N ALA A 43 11.67 4.32 3.69
CA ALA A 43 11.87 5.61 4.35
C ALA A 43 12.90 5.49 5.48
N ASP A 44 12.78 4.48 6.34
CA ASP A 44 13.73 4.22 7.44
C ASP A 44 15.14 3.95 6.91
N LEU A 45 15.27 3.18 5.82
CA LEU A 45 16.56 2.91 5.18
C LEU A 45 17.17 4.18 4.57
N LEU A 46 16.33 4.99 3.91
CA LEU A 46 16.74 6.29 3.37
C LEU A 46 17.17 7.22 4.50
N TYR A 47 16.42 7.28 5.61
CA TYR A 47 16.78 8.06 6.79
C TYR A 47 18.11 7.58 7.40
N ALA A 48 18.32 6.28 7.53
CA ALA A 48 19.58 5.72 8.03
C ALA A 48 20.76 6.01 7.10
N TRP A 49 20.54 6.08 5.79
CA TRP A 49 21.59 6.40 4.82
C TRP A 49 21.89 7.90 4.72
N LEU A 50 20.85 8.75 4.77
CA LEU A 50 20.99 10.20 4.65
C LEU A 50 21.48 10.84 5.96
N ASP A 51 21.13 10.26 7.12
CA ASP A 51 21.43 10.83 8.43
C ASP A 51 22.28 9.89 9.30
N PRO A 52 23.63 10.02 9.26
CA PRO A 52 24.54 9.22 10.08
C PRO A 52 24.45 9.53 11.59
N ARG A 53 23.59 10.46 12.02
CA ARG A 53 23.41 10.85 13.44
C ARG A 53 22.36 10.04 14.19
N VAL A 54 21.54 9.23 13.51
CA VAL A 54 20.56 8.34 14.17
C VAL A 54 21.24 7.18 14.92
N GLN A 55 22.55 6.94 14.70
CA GLN A 55 23.39 6.13 15.58
C GLN A 55 24.00 6.97 16.71
N ALA A 56 23.18 7.42 17.66
CA ALA A 56 23.69 7.96 18.92
C ALA A 56 22.70 7.74 20.07
N ASN A 57 22.55 6.47 20.45
CA ASN A 57 22.55 6.08 21.86
C ASN A 57 22.90 4.59 21.99
#